data_AF-A0A8S2FBS0-F1
#
_entry.id   AF-A0A8S2FBS0-F1
#
_cell.length_a   1.000
_cell.length_b   1.000
_cell.length_c   1.000
_cell.angle_alpha   90.00
_cell.angle_beta   90.00
_cell.angle_gamma   90.00
#
_symmetry.space_group_name_H-M   'P 1'
#
loop_
_entity.id
_entity.type
_entity.pdbx_description
1 polymer ?
#
loop_
_entity_poly.entity_id
_entity_poly.type
_entity_poly.pdbx_seq_one_letter_code
_entity_poly.pdbx_strand_id
1 'polypeptide(L)'
;MIMIVCGVVIAKQELKILDKDPNKRAQSVMNFTIRDSERYFINAICWLPPSDMAALSAAFSIADVVALVYPQIRKQKIDSSPFVPWTEMYAYFYIHYKRL
;
A
#
# COMPACT_ATOMS: atom_id res chain seq x y z
N MET A 1 21.88 0.13 0.78
CA MET A 1 21.20 1.33 0.26
C MET A 1 19.79 1.35 0.84
N ILE A 2 19.41 2.42 1.54
CA ILE A 2 18.06 2.58 2.12
C ILE A 2 17.20 3.29 1.08
N MET A 3 16.01 2.76 0.80
CA MET A 3 15.06 3.38 -0.11
C MET A 3 13.84 3.82 0.71
N ILE A 4 13.47 5.10 0.54
CA ILE A 4 12.34 5.74 1.20
C ILE A 4 11.51 6.43 0.13
N VAL A 5 10.19 6.25 0.19
CA VAL A 5 9.23 6.95 -0.67
C VAL A 5 8.28 7.74 0.22
N CYS A 6 8.19 9.04 0.01
CA CYS A 6 7.33 9.93 0.79
C CYS A 6 6.19 10.46 -0.07
N GLY A 7 5.03 10.68 0.53
CA GLY A 7 3.91 11.32 -0.16
C GLY A 7 2.71 11.53 0.75
N VAL A 8 1.77 12.32 0.25
CA VAL A 8 0.47 12.56 0.89
C VAL A 8 -0.48 11.42 0.51
N VAL A 9 -1.16 10.83 1.49
CA VAL A 9 -2.19 9.82 1.26
C VAL A 9 -3.43 10.49 0.66
N ILE A 10 -3.81 10.10 -0.56
CA ILE A 10 -4.97 10.67 -1.26
C ILE A 10 -6.17 9.73 -1.32
N ALA A 11 -5.93 8.43 -1.16
CA ALA A 11 -6.97 7.42 -1.12
C ALA A 11 -6.53 6.31 -0.18
N LYS A 12 -7.48 5.76 0.56
CA LYS A 12 -7.26 4.65 1.47
C LYS A 12 -8.49 3.75 1.46
N GLN A 13 -8.30 2.48 1.16
CA GLN A 13 -9.38 1.50 1.14
C GLN A 13 -9.60 0.92 2.53
N GLU A 14 -10.80 0.41 2.77
CA GLU A 14 -11.08 -0.38 3.96
C GLU A 14 -10.24 -1.65 4.02
N LEU A 15 -9.97 -2.09 5.24
CA LEU A 15 -9.25 -3.33 5.54
C LEU A 15 -10.00 -4.53 4.95
N LYS A 16 -9.30 -5.37 4.19
CA LYS A 16 -9.84 -6.65 3.72
C LYS A 16 -9.14 -7.80 4.44
N ILE A 17 -9.90 -8.59 5.20
CA ILE A 17 -9.43 -9.83 5.79
C ILE A 17 -9.69 -10.96 4.77
N LEU A 18 -8.64 -11.72 4.48
CA LEU A 18 -8.66 -12.81 3.51
C LEU A 18 -8.64 -14.13 4.26
N ASP A 19 -9.79 -14.54 4.77
CA ASP A 19 -9.99 -15.84 5.39
C ASP A 19 -10.32 -16.86 4.31
N LYS A 20 -9.30 -17.53 3.77
CA LYS A 20 -9.51 -18.55 2.72
C LYS A 20 -9.14 -19.97 3.13
N ASP A 21 -8.57 -20.19 4.31
CA ASP A 21 -8.24 -21.53 4.77
C ASP A 21 -8.07 -21.56 6.30
N PRO A 22 -8.87 -22.34 7.05
CA PRO A 22 -8.71 -22.48 8.50
C PRO A 22 -7.37 -23.10 8.92
N ASN A 23 -6.62 -23.70 7.98
CA ASN A 23 -5.28 -24.23 8.22
C ASN A 23 -4.16 -23.22 7.90
N LYS A 24 -4.48 -22.02 7.41
CA LYS A 24 -3.51 -20.95 7.13
C LYS A 24 -3.73 -19.78 8.08
N ARG A 25 -2.64 -19.08 8.38
CA ARG A 25 -2.74 -17.82 9.12
C ARG A 25 -3.56 -16.83 8.28
N ALA A 26 -4.59 -16.26 8.91
CA ALA A 26 -5.36 -15.18 8.32
C ALA A 26 -4.43 -14.08 7.82
N GLN A 27 -4.65 -13.63 6.59
CA GLN A 27 -3.93 -12.51 6.01
C GLN A 27 -4.89 -11.37 5.81
N SER A 28 -4.40 -10.15 5.95
CA SER A 28 -5.17 -8.96 5.65
C SER A 28 -4.41 -8.10 4.65
N VAL A 29 -5.18 -7.41 3.81
CA VAL A 29 -4.68 -6.52 2.78
C VAL A 29 -5.31 -5.14 2.92
N MET A 30 -4.48 -4.10 2.79
CA MET A 30 -4.92 -2.72 2.72
C MET A 30 -4.26 -2.06 1.52
N ASN A 31 -5.05 -1.37 0.70
CA ASN A 31 -4.56 -0.58 -0.41
C ASN A 31 -4.74 0.91 -0.11
N PHE A 32 -3.76 1.71 -0.46
CA PHE A 32 -3.82 3.16 -0.36
C PHE A 32 -2.97 3.79 -1.47
N THR A 33 -3.23 5.05 -1.77
CA THR A 33 -2.52 5.79 -2.81
C THR A 33 -1.84 6.99 -2.17
N ILE A 34 -0.56 7.17 -2.47
CA ILE A 34 0.21 8.36 -2.09
C ILE A 34 0.55 9.18 -3.33
N ARG A 35 0.68 10.49 -3.19
CA ARG A 35 1.25 11.36 -4.23
C ARG A 35 2.21 12.36 -3.62
N ASP A 36 3.24 12.73 -4.37
CA ASP A 36 4.14 13.84 -4.04
C ASP A 36 3.87 15.09 -4.90
N SER A 37 3.13 14.91 -6.00
CA SER A 37 2.86 15.92 -7.02
C SER A 37 1.48 15.69 -7.63
N GLU A 38 0.96 16.67 -8.36
CA GLU A 38 -0.36 16.56 -9.00
C GLU A 38 -0.41 15.51 -10.11
N ARG A 39 0.75 15.22 -10.73
CA ARG A 39 0.86 14.37 -11.92
C ARG A 39 1.24 12.93 -11.65
N TYR A 40 1.82 12.64 -10.49
CA TYR A 40 2.33 11.30 -10.19
C TYR A 40 1.77 10.83 -8.87
N PHE A 41 1.23 9.62 -8.88
CA PHE A 41 0.78 8.95 -7.67
C PHE A 41 1.28 7.51 -7.67
N ILE A 42 1.29 6.90 -6.50
CA ILE A 42 1.76 5.55 -6.29
C ILE A 42 0.72 4.77 -5.51
N ASN A 43 0.32 3.62 -6.04
CA ASN A 43 -0.59 2.68 -5.39
C ASN A 43 0.19 1.72 -4.49
N ALA A 44 0.09 1.91 -3.18
CA ALA A 44 0.65 1.03 -2.19
C ALA A 44 -0.32 -0.08 -1.81
N ILE A 45 0.23 -1.29 -1.63
CA ILE A 45 -0.48 -2.44 -1.09
C ILE A 45 0.29 -2.88 0.16
N CYS A 46 -0.42 -3.23 1.21
CA CYS A 46 0.18 -3.78 2.42
C CYS A 46 -0.43 -5.13 2.73
N TRP A 47 0.41 -6.10 3.11
CA TRP A 47 0.00 -7.44 3.53
C TRP A 47 0.56 -7.69 4.92
N LEU A 48 -0.33 -7.87 5.89
CA LEU A 48 0.05 -8.11 7.28
C LEU A 48 -0.96 -9.05 7.96
N PRO A 49 -0.59 -9.65 9.10
CA PRO A 49 -1.57 -10.26 10.00
C PRO A 49 -2.65 -9.23 10.39
N PRO A 50 -3.92 -9.66 10.60
CA PRO A 50 -5.02 -8.74 10.91
C PRO A 50 -4.76 -7.81 12.09
N SER A 51 -4.11 -8.29 13.15
CA SER A 51 -3.76 -7.48 14.34
C SER A 51 -2.82 -6.32 13.99
N ASP A 52 -1.80 -6.60 13.19
CA ASP A 52 -0.78 -5.61 12.81
C ASP A 52 -1.34 -4.63 11.78
N MET A 53 -2.21 -5.12 10.89
CA MET A 53 -2.87 -4.29 9.89
C MET A 53 -3.88 -3.32 10.51
N ALA A 54 -4.60 -3.73 11.56
CA ALA A 54 -5.50 -2.84 12.28
C ALA A 54 -4.74 -1.66 12.88
N ALA A 55 -3.59 -1.92 13.53
CA ALA A 55 -2.73 -0.88 14.07
C ALA A 55 -2.15 0.03 12.98
N LEU A 56 -1.66 -0.56 11.87
CA LEU A 56 -1.13 0.22 10.74
C LEU A 56 -2.20 1.10 10.10
N SER A 57 -3.41 0.57 9.90
CA SER A 57 -4.52 1.34 9.36
C SER A 57 -4.88 2.49 10.29
N ALA A 58 -4.92 2.30 11.61
CA ALA A 58 -5.21 3.39 12.53
C ALA A 58 -4.11 4.47 12.59
N ALA A 59 -2.88 4.16 12.16
CA ALA A 59 -1.73 5.05 12.30
C ALA A 59 -1.70 6.24 11.32
N PHE A 60 -2.53 6.24 10.28
CA PHE A 60 -2.60 7.34 9.31
C PHE A 60 -3.97 7.45 8.64
N SER A 61 -4.29 8.66 8.19
CA SER A 61 -5.52 9.04 7.51
C SER A 61 -5.23 9.57 6.10
N ILE A 62 -6.30 9.80 5.33
CA ILE A 62 -6.20 10.58 4.10
C ILE A 62 -5.74 12.00 4.48
N ALA A 63 -4.93 12.61 3.61
CA ALA A 63 -4.21 13.88 3.79
C ALA A 63 -2.95 13.83 4.69
N ASP A 64 -2.67 12.72 5.37
CA ASP A 64 -1.41 12.58 6.11
C ASP A 64 -0.24 12.38 5.15
N VAL A 65 0.93 12.91 5.55
CA VAL A 65 2.21 12.64 4.89
C VAL A 65 2.79 11.37 5.49
N VAL A 66 3.06 10.37 4.65
CA VAL A 66 3.64 9.09 5.07
C VAL A 66 4.97 8.82 4.38
N ALA A 67 5.85 8.11 5.07
CA ALA A 67 7.11 7.61 4.53
C ALA A 67 7.07 6.08 4.47
N LEU A 68 7.17 5.53 3.28
CA LEU A 68 7.28 4.09 3.03
C LEU A 68 8.75 3.70 3.07
N VAL A 69 9.10 2.82 4.00
CA VAL A 69 10.49 2.40 4.24
C VAL A 69 10.69 0.96 3.76
N TYR A 70 11.79 0.73 3.03
CA TYR A 70 12.09 -0.52 2.33
C TYR A 70 10.95 -1.07 1.44
N PRO A 71 10.37 -0.26 0.54
CA PRO A 71 9.28 -0.74 -0.29
C PRO A 71 9.78 -1.70 -1.39
N GLN A 72 9.01 -2.75 -1.70
CA GLN A 72 9.28 -3.60 -2.88
C GLN A 72 8.59 -3.06 -4.15
N ILE A 73 9.30 -2.35 -5.04
CA ILE A 73 8.71 -1.74 -6.24
C ILE A 73 8.40 -2.76 -7.35
N ARG A 74 7.18 -2.72 -7.90
CA ARG A 74 6.84 -3.39 -9.18
C ARG A 74 6.16 -2.44 -10.16
N LYS A 75 6.73 -2.30 -11.37
CA LYS A 75 6.10 -1.58 -12.48
C LYS A 75 4.96 -2.40 -13.08
N GLN A 76 3.77 -1.82 -13.18
CA GLN A 76 2.66 -2.41 -13.92
C GLN A 76 2.63 -1.90 -15.37
N LYS A 77 2.48 -2.80 -16.34
CA LYS A 77 2.22 -2.43 -17.74
C LYS A 77 0.75 -2.08 -17.90
N ILE A 78 0.46 -1.02 -18.64
CA ILE A 78 -0.88 -0.42 -18.78
C ILE A 78 -1.85 -1.31 -19.61
N ASP A 79 -1.33 -2.30 -20.34
CA ASP A 79 -2.11 -3.05 -21.36
C ASP A 79 -2.96 -4.23 -20.85
N SER A 80 -3.20 -4.40 -19.53
CA SER A 80 -4.03 -5.50 -19.02
C SER A 80 -5.11 -5.10 -18.00
N SER A 81 -6.34 -4.85 -18.52
CA SER A 81 -7.63 -4.83 -17.80
C SER A 81 -7.99 -3.54 -17.02
N PRO A 82 -9.29 -3.19 -16.85
CA PRO A 82 -9.71 -1.81 -16.58
C PRO A 82 -9.68 -1.48 -15.08
N PHE A 83 -8.68 -0.71 -14.67
CA PHE A 83 -8.83 0.41 -13.74
C PHE A 83 -7.72 1.42 -14.05
N VAL A 84 -8.07 2.54 -14.68
CA VAL A 84 -7.11 3.54 -15.18
C VAL A 84 -7.40 4.91 -14.58
N PRO A 85 -6.75 5.31 -13.48
CA PRO A 85 -6.47 6.71 -13.21
C PRO A 85 -5.15 7.07 -13.90
N TRP A 86 -5.22 7.81 -15.00
CA TRP A 86 -4.10 8.11 -15.90
C TRP A 86 -2.89 8.75 -15.19
N THR A 87 -1.86 7.96 -14.84
CA THR A 87 -0.49 8.43 -14.55
C THR A 87 0.56 7.38 -14.96
N GLU A 88 1.74 7.83 -15.38
CA GLU A 88 2.72 7.04 -16.13
C GLU A 88 3.52 6.01 -15.29
N MET A 89 3.31 5.87 -13.98
CA MET A 89 4.04 4.91 -13.15
C MET A 89 3.23 4.37 -11.97
N TYR A 90 2.87 3.08 -12.01
CA TYR A 90 2.38 2.36 -10.85
C TYR A 90 3.53 1.57 -10.21
N ALA A 91 3.75 1.74 -8.91
CA ALA A 91 4.65 0.91 -8.10
C ALA A 91 3.84 0.24 -6.99
N TYR A 92 3.61 -1.07 -7.10
CA TYR A 92 3.13 -1.87 -5.96
C TYR A 92 4.23 -1.98 -4.91
N PHE A 93 3.88 -2.08 -3.63
CA PHE A 93 4.83 -2.31 -2.54
C PHE A 93 4.43 -3.50 -1.67
N TYR A 94 5.40 -4.09 -0.99
CA TYR A 94 5.22 -4.96 0.18
C TYR A 94 5.95 -4.27 1.34
N ILE A 95 5.22 -3.89 2.39
CA ILE A 95 5.82 -3.31 3.59
C ILE A 95 6.09 -4.47 4.56
N HIS A 96 7.37 -4.78 4.79
CA HIS A 96 7.79 -5.62 5.91
C HIS A 96 7.96 -4.73 7.14
N TYR A 97 7.02 -4.78 8.08
CA TYR A 97 7.18 -4.15 9.38
C TYR A 97 8.10 -5.01 10.24
N LYS A 98 9.22 -4.45 10.71
CA LYS A 98 10.04 -5.03 11.77
C LYS A 98 9.87 -4.14 13.00
N ARG A 99 9.21 -4.67 14.03
CA ARG A 99 9.07 -4.02 15.34
C ARG A 99 10.48 -3.86 15.94
N LEU A 100 10.87 -2.62 16.25
CA LEU A 100 12.04 -2.33 17.10
C LEU A 100 11.67 -2.59 18.56
#